data_AF-A0A8I2K415-F1
#
_entry.id   AF-A0A8I2K415-F1
#
_cell.length_a   1.000
_cell.length_b   1.000
_cell.length_c   1.000
_cell.angle_alpha   90.00
_cell.angle_beta   90.00
_cell.angle_gamma   90.00
#
_symmetry.space_group_name_H-M   'P 1'
#
loop_
_entity.id
_entity.type
_entity.pdbx_description
1 polymer ?
#
loop_
_entity_poly.entity_id
_entity_poly.type
_entity_poly.pdbx_seq_one_letter_code
_entity_poly.pdbx_strand_id
1 'polypeptide(L)' 'MLSVAFSPEGSRIISGSLDQTIKIWDIQTGQCIKTIPLLWIPLDIKAMPGKPGVFAAANGNGTVTLFDFREIIS' A
#
# COMPACT_ATOMS: atom_id res chain seq x y z
N MET A 1 4.16 7.38 -11.67
CA MET A 1 4.81 6.07 -11.86
C MET A 1 4.02 5.03 -11.09
N LEU A 2 4.11 3.76 -11.49
CA LEU A 2 3.59 2.66 -10.67
C LEU A 2 4.62 2.38 -9.58
N SER A 3 4.20 2.37 -8.31
CA SER A 3 5.06 2.07 -7.16
C SER A 3 4.55 0.84 -6.41
N VAL A 4 5.48 0.10 -5.82
CA VAL A 4 5.25 -1.13 -5.08
C VAL A 4 6.14 -1.14 -3.84
N ALA A 5 5.63 -1.62 -2.71
CA ALA A 5 6.41 -1.82 -1.50
C ALA A 5 6.08 -3.16 -0.84
N PHE A 6 7.13 -3.82 -0.35
CA PHE A 6 7.02 -5.04 0.45
C PHE A 6 6.88 -4.65 1.92
N SER A 7 6.03 -5.35 2.67
CA SER A 7 6.07 -5.22 4.12
C SER A 7 7.39 -5.79 4.65
N PRO A 8 7.98 -5.20 5.72
CA PRO A 8 9.26 -5.66 6.24
C PRO A 8 9.24 -7.11 6.72
N GLU A 9 8.09 -7.59 7.21
CA GLU A 9 7.88 -8.98 7.61
C GLU A 9 7.69 -9.96 6.44
N GLY A 10 7.66 -9.47 5.19
CA GLY A 10 7.61 -10.31 3.99
C GLY A 10 6.29 -11.05 3.77
N SER A 11 5.20 -10.60 4.38
CA SER A 11 3.88 -11.23 4.25
C SER A 11 2.97 -10.53 3.24
N ARG A 12 3.21 -9.24 2.94
CA ARG A 12 2.34 -8.42 2.11
C ARG A 12 3.10 -7.57 1.09
N ILE A 13 2.42 -7.29 -0.01
CA ILE A 13 2.82 -6.25 -0.97
C ILE A 13 1.71 -5.20 -1.01
N ILE A 14 2.08 -3.93 -1.08
CA ILE A 14 1.19 -2.84 -1.49
C ILE A 14 1.62 -2.34 -2.87
N SER A 15 0.67 -2.00 -3.73
CA SER A 15 0.94 -1.35 -5.01
C SER A 15 -0.03 -0.21 -5.28
N GLY A 16 0.47 0.86 -5.88
CA GLY A 16 -0.33 1.96 -6.41
C GLY A 16 -0.52 1.81 -7.92
N SER A 17 -1.72 2.13 -8.41
CA SER A 17 -2.10 1.93 -9.80
C SER A 17 -2.65 3.21 -10.46
N LEU A 18 -2.51 3.29 -11.79
CA LEU A 18 -3.03 4.40 -12.60
C LEU A 18 -4.56 4.41 -12.68
N ASP A 19 -5.21 3.29 -12.35
CA ASP A 19 -6.67 3.21 -12.17
C ASP A 19 -7.16 3.87 -10.86
N GLN A 20 -6.31 4.68 -10.22
CA GLN A 20 -6.57 5.35 -8.93
C GLN A 20 -6.90 4.36 -7.81
N THR A 21 -6.24 3.21 -7.79
CA THR A 21 -6.37 2.26 -6.69
C THR A 21 -5.06 1.98 -5.98
N ILE A 22 -5.19 1.63 -4.70
CA ILE A 22 -4.17 0.88 -3.97
C ILE A 22 -4.62 -0.57 -3.85
N LYS A 23 -3.70 -1.50 -4.11
CA LYS A 23 -3.95 -2.94 -3.97
C LYS A 23 -3.01 -3.52 -2.93
N ILE A 24 -3.53 -4.49 -2.18
CA ILE A 24 -2.76 -5.28 -1.21
C ILE A 24 -2.76 -6.72 -1.68
N TRP A 25 -1.61 -7.34 -1.63
CA TRP A 25 -1.39 -8.71 -2.07
C TRP A 25 -0.83 -9.53 -0.92
N ASP A 26 -1.31 -10.76 -0.80
CA ASP A 26 -0.68 -11.78 0.02
C ASP A 26 0.49 -12.40 -0.76
N ILE A 27 1.69 -12.38 -0.18
CA ILE A 27 2.90 -12.84 -0.88
C ILE A 27 2.87 -14.36 -1.11
N GLN A 28 2.33 -15.13 -0.18
CA GLN A 28 2.37 -16.59 -0.24
C GLN A 28 1.47 -17.13 -1.36
N THR A 29 0.28 -16.56 -1.49
CA THR A 29 -0.74 -17.00 -2.45
C THR A 29 -0.72 -16.21 -3.75
N GLY A 30 -0.10 -15.02 -3.77
CA GLY A 30 -0.13 -14.07 -4.89
C GLY A 30 -1.50 -13.41 -5.10
N GLN A 31 -2.46 -13.61 -4.20
CA GLN A 31 -3.82 -13.08 -4.36
C GLN A 31 -3.91 -11.62 -3.93
N CYS A 32 -4.68 -10.82 -4.68
CA CYS A 32 -5.07 -9.48 -4.27
C CYS A 32 -6.14 -9.58 -3.17
N ILE A 33 -5.74 -9.35 -1.92
CA ILE A 33 -6.62 -9.45 -0.76
C ILE A 33 -7.50 -8.21 -0.56
N LYS A 34 -7.08 -7.04 -1.09
CA LYS A 34 -7.87 -5.81 -1.02
C LYS A 34 -7.54 -4.85 -2.15
N THR A 35 -8.57 -4.20 -2.69
CA THR A 35 -8.45 -3.04 -3.58
C THR A 35 -9.15 -1.86 -2.92
N ILE A 36 -8.47 -0.71 -2.86
CA ILE A 36 -8.97 0.52 -2.26
C ILE A 36 -9.01 1.59 -3.35
N PRO A 37 -10.21 2.05 -3.74
CA PRO A 37 -10.35 3.20 -4.63
C PRO A 37 -9.88 4.48 -3.95
N LEU A 38 -9.17 5.31 -4.70
CA LEU A 38 -8.70 6.63 -4.31
C LEU A 38 -9.25 7.67 -5.28
N LEU A 39 -9.21 8.94 -4.87
CA LEU A 39 -9.51 10.10 -5.73
C LEU A 39 -8.23 10.74 -6.29
N TRP A 40 -7.09 10.06 -6.16
CA TRP A 40 -5.76 10.55 -6.54
C TRP A 40 -4.83 9.36 -6.81
N ILE A 41 -3.72 9.62 -7.50
CA ILE A 41 -2.71 8.61 -7.83
C ILE A 41 -1.48 8.81 -6.93
N PRO A 42 -1.04 7.79 -6.17
CA PRO A 42 0.18 7.90 -5.38
C PRO A 42 1.41 8.05 -6.27
N LEU A 43 2.29 8.97 -5.91
CA LEU A 43 3.56 9.17 -6.61
C LEU A 43 4.59 8.12 -6.21
N ASP A 44 4.60 7.72 -4.95
CA ASP A 44 5.44 6.66 -4.40
C ASP A 44 4.76 6.01 -3.20
N ILE A 45 5.16 4.77 -2.90
CA ILE A 45 4.71 4.02 -1.73
C ILE A 45 5.92 3.40 -1.03
N LYS A 46 5.94 3.48 0.30
CA LYS A 46 7.00 2.91 1.14
C LYS A 46 6.40 2.22 2.35
N ALA A 47 6.98 1.09 2.74
CA ALA A 47 6.68 0.49 4.04
C ALA A 47 7.22 1.37 5.17
N MET A 48 6.49 1.45 6.28
CA MET A 48 6.91 2.23 7.43
C MET A 48 7.86 1.41 8.32
N PRO A 49 9.11 1.86 8.54
CA PRO A 49 10.02 1.19 9.45
C PRO A 49 9.44 1.12 10.87
N GLY A 50 9.56 -0.04 11.51
CA GLY A 50 9.06 -0.25 12.88
C GLY A 50 7.54 -0.32 13.02
N LYS A 51 6.76 -0.22 11.92
CA LYS A 51 5.30 -0.42 11.94
C LYS A 51 4.86 -1.44 10.88
N PRO A 52 4.87 -2.75 11.23
CA PRO A 52 4.38 -3.81 10.34
C PRO A 52 2.98 -3.50 9.80
N GLY A 53 2.73 -3.83 8.54
CA GLY A 53 1.43 -3.57 7.89
C GLY A 53 1.05 -2.10 7.67
N VAL A 54 1.93 -1.14 7.99
CA VAL A 54 1.71 0.29 7.74
C VAL A 54 2.55 0.75 6.54
N PHE A 55 1.90 1.44 5.61
CA PHE A 55 2.54 1.97 4.41
C PHE A 55 2.25 3.47 4.28
N ALA A 56 3.22 4.20 3.76
CA ALA A 56 3.13 5.62 3.44
C ALA A 56 3.04 5.80 1.92
N ALA A 57 2.09 6.60 1.47
CA ALA A 57 1.94 6.96 0.06
C ALA A 57 2.09 8.47 -0.12
N ALA A 58 2.97 8.88 -1.03
CA ALA A 58 3.22 10.29 -1.32
C ALA A 58 2.15 10.87 -2.26
N ASN A 59 1.61 12.02 -1.88
CA ASN A 59 0.59 12.75 -2.62
C ASN A 59 1.24 13.90 -3.41
N GLY A 60 0.70 14.22 -4.60
CA GLY A 60 1.21 15.33 -5.42
C GLY A 60 1.04 16.74 -4.81
N ASN A 61 0.27 16.86 -3.72
CA ASN A 61 0.08 18.12 -2.99
C ASN A 61 1.10 18.34 -1.85
N GLY A 62 2.18 17.55 -1.81
CA GLY A 62 3.23 17.67 -0.79
C GLY A 62 2.91 17.00 0.56
N THR A 63 1.83 16.22 0.63
CA THR A 63 1.45 15.47 1.84
C THR A 63 1.71 13.96 1.68
N VAL A 64 1.59 13.21 2.77
CA VAL A 64 1.70 11.75 2.79
C VAL A 64 0.46 11.17 3.45
N THR A 65 -0.13 10.14 2.84
CA THR A 65 -1.23 9.36 3.43
C THR A 65 -0.67 8.08 4.03
N LEU A 66 -1.04 7.76 5.27
CA LEU A 66 -0.71 6.49 5.90
C LEU A 66 -1.85 5.50 5.73
N PHE A 67 -1.50 4.28 5.33
CA PHE A 67 -2.41 3.16 5.23
C PHE A 67 -2.01 2.10 6.25
N ASP A 68 -2.88 1.84 7.20
CA ASP A 68 -2.73 0.75 8.18
C ASP A 68 -3.64 -0.41 7.79
N PHE A 69 -3.03 -1.57 7.53
CA PHE A 69 -3.73 -2.75 7.08
C PHE A 69 -3.78 -3.87 8.11
N ARG A 70 -3.34 -3.58 9.35
CA ARG A 70 -3.42 -4.53 10.46
C ARG A 70 -4.86 -4.79 10.90
N GLU A 71 -5.75 -3.81 10.71
CA GLU A 71 -7.17 -3.92 11.12
C GLU A 71 -8.07 -4.60 10.08
N ILE A 72 -7.53 -5.08 8.96
CA ILE A 72 -8.34 -5.75 7.92
C ILE A 72 -8.65 -7.21 8.31
N ILE A 73 -8.13 -7.71 9.43
CA ILE A 73 -8.28 -9.11 9.85
C ILE A 73 -8.74 -9.29 11.32
N SER A 74 -9.45 -8.30 11.91
CA SER A 74 -10.14 -8.50 13.20
C SER A 74 -11.59 -8.94 13.01
#